data_AF-A0A482YH01-F1
#
_entry.id   AF-A0A482YH01-F1
#
_cell.length_a   1.000
_cell.length_b   1.000
_cell.length_c   1.000
_cell.angle_alpha   90.00
_cell.angle_beta   90.00
_cell.angle_gamma   90.00
#
_symmetry.space_group_name_H-M   'P 1'
#
loop_
_entity.id
_entity.type
_entity.pdbx_description
1 polymer ?
#
loop_
_entity_poly.entity_id
_entity_poly.type
_entity_poly.pdbx_seq_one_letter_code
_entity_poly.pdbx_strand_id
1 'polypeptide(L)'
;MTDTPNDADRSDGTDTADSFALERAYDRTDVAELLRELTAAAESGRPVTFSDDGQTVRITIPDRVVAGLEATSDPTPDHPVADLTLELEWDDPDGSSVRVTDRDDGDTTDAEPTNDTERTSRFEVYEDAAGEWRWRLVHWNGNIIADSGEGYASRFNAERAARGVMRNAPTATIHRHD
;
A
#
# COMPACT_ATOMS: atom_id res chain seq x y z
N MET A 1 -53.92 3.67 -6.66
CA MET A 1 -52.73 4.47 -6.97
C MET A 1 -51.61 3.84 -6.17
N THR A 2 -50.84 3.01 -6.85
CA THR A 2 -49.68 2.28 -6.37
C THR A 2 -48.55 3.26 -6.16
N ASP A 3 -47.88 3.22 -5.02
CA ASP A 3 -46.48 3.62 -4.95
C ASP A 3 -45.79 2.80 -3.86
N THR A 4 -44.99 1.85 -4.33
CA THR A 4 -44.05 1.06 -3.53
C THR A 4 -42.70 1.75 -3.66
N PRO A 5 -42.06 2.22 -2.59
CA PRO A 5 -40.69 2.68 -2.70
C PRO A 5 -39.74 1.48 -2.65
N ASN A 6 -39.35 1.08 -3.86
CA ASN A 6 -37.99 0.79 -4.34
C ASN A 6 -36.99 0.13 -3.36
N ASP A 7 -36.80 -1.17 -3.59
CA ASP A 7 -35.53 -1.90 -3.41
C ASP A 7 -34.47 -1.26 -4.32
N ALA A 8 -33.55 -0.47 -3.77
CA ALA A 8 -32.24 -0.17 -4.36
C ALA A 8 -31.43 0.72 -3.42
N ASP A 9 -30.75 0.12 -2.44
CA ASP A 9 -29.39 0.56 -2.09
C ASP A 9 -28.67 -0.55 -1.29
N ARG A 10 -28.17 -1.57 -1.99
CA ARG A 10 -26.98 -2.29 -1.52
C ARG A 10 -25.81 -1.76 -2.34
N SER A 11 -25.25 -0.65 -1.88
CA SER A 11 -23.94 -0.21 -2.33
C SER A 11 -22.89 -0.97 -1.52
N ASP A 12 -22.35 -1.96 -2.22
CA ASP A 12 -21.13 -2.71 -2.00
C ASP A 12 -19.91 -1.80 -1.75
N GLY A 13 -18.90 -2.31 -1.03
CA GLY A 13 -17.54 -1.75 -1.05
C GLY A 13 -17.08 -0.92 0.16
N THR A 14 -16.88 -1.57 1.31
CA THR A 14 -15.76 -1.22 2.21
C THR A 14 -14.83 -2.41 2.28
N ASP A 15 -14.12 -2.66 1.19
CA ASP A 15 -12.94 -3.51 1.17
C ASP A 15 -11.74 -2.58 1.42
N THR A 16 -11.57 -2.19 2.68
CA THR A 16 -10.37 -1.51 3.15
C THR A 16 -9.27 -2.57 3.12
N ALA A 17 -8.64 -2.77 1.96
CA ALA A 17 -7.52 -3.69 1.85
C ALA A 17 -6.39 -3.14 2.73
N ASP A 18 -6.24 -3.70 3.92
CA ASP A 18 -5.17 -3.41 4.87
C ASP A 18 -3.82 -3.72 4.21
N SER A 19 -3.21 -2.72 3.59
CA SER A 19 -1.89 -2.86 3.00
C SER A 19 -0.82 -2.75 4.08
N PHE A 20 -0.09 -3.83 4.34
CA PHE A 20 1.10 -3.81 5.19
C PHE A 20 2.35 -3.61 4.35
N ALA A 21 3.18 -2.63 4.70
CA ALA A 21 4.47 -2.41 4.09
C ALA A 21 5.57 -2.52 5.16
N LEU A 22 6.44 -3.53 5.01
CA LEU A 22 7.61 -3.74 5.86
C LEU A 22 8.81 -3.00 5.24
N GLU A 23 9.09 -1.77 5.68
CA GLU A 23 10.23 -0.98 5.19
C GLU A 23 11.37 -0.98 6.23
N ARG A 24 12.15 -2.07 6.29
CA ARG A 24 13.34 -2.17 7.16
C ARG A 24 14.65 -2.17 6.37
N ALA A 25 15.68 -1.51 6.90
CA ALA A 25 17.04 -1.65 6.41
C ALA A 25 17.59 -3.04 6.80
N TYR A 26 17.92 -3.84 5.79
CA TYR A 26 18.48 -5.17 5.95
C TYR A 26 19.92 -5.21 5.45
N ASP A 27 20.83 -5.84 6.19
CA ASP A 27 22.09 -6.25 5.61
C ASP A 27 21.94 -7.57 4.83
N ARG A 28 22.98 -7.97 4.09
CA ARG A 28 22.91 -9.18 3.23
C ARG A 28 22.59 -10.45 4.01
N THR A 29 22.98 -10.53 5.28
CA THR A 29 22.71 -11.65 6.18
C THR A 29 21.23 -11.68 6.54
N ASP A 30 20.68 -10.52 6.94
CA ASP A 30 19.25 -10.41 7.28
C ASP A 30 18.36 -10.78 6.09
N VAL A 31 18.70 -10.31 4.88
CA VAL A 31 17.97 -10.69 3.65
C VAL A 31 18.02 -12.21 3.43
N ALA A 32 19.20 -12.82 3.62
CA ALA A 32 19.35 -14.26 3.44
C ALA A 32 18.56 -15.07 4.49
N GLU A 33 18.44 -14.57 5.72
CA GLU A 33 17.61 -15.19 6.76
C GLU A 33 16.13 -15.07 6.41
N LEU A 34 15.69 -13.90 5.95
CA LEU A 34 14.32 -13.64 5.52
C LEU A 34 13.88 -14.60 4.40
N LEU A 35 14.70 -14.72 3.35
CA LEU A 35 14.44 -15.59 2.21
C LEU A 35 14.42 -17.07 2.61
N ARG A 36 15.27 -17.48 3.58
CA ARG A 36 15.24 -18.85 4.10
C ARG A 36 13.97 -19.13 4.90
N GLU A 37 13.52 -18.19 5.73
CA GLU A 37 12.27 -18.35 6.47
C GLU A 37 11.08 -18.43 5.51
N LEU A 38 11.03 -17.56 4.50
CA LEU A 38 10.01 -17.63 3.44
C LEU A 38 10.04 -18.97 2.69
N THR A 39 11.23 -19.46 2.36
CA THR A 39 11.40 -20.77 1.70
C THR A 39 10.87 -21.90 2.58
N ALA A 40 11.29 -21.95 3.85
CA ALA A 40 10.84 -22.97 4.80
C ALA A 40 9.33 -22.88 5.05
N ALA A 41 8.76 -21.67 5.07
CA ALA A 41 7.32 -21.45 5.20
C ALA A 41 6.56 -22.01 3.99
N ALA A 42 7.01 -21.70 2.77
CA ALA A 42 6.41 -22.20 1.53
C ALA A 42 6.50 -23.74 1.42
N GLU A 43 7.62 -24.35 1.82
CA GLU A 43 7.78 -25.82 1.77
C GLU A 43 6.90 -26.56 2.77
N SER A 44 6.65 -25.98 3.94
CA SER A 44 5.93 -26.64 5.02
C SER A 44 4.47 -26.18 5.18
N GLY A 45 4.04 -25.14 4.46
CA GLY A 45 2.73 -24.51 4.61
C GLY A 45 2.52 -23.83 5.97
N ARG A 46 3.57 -23.68 6.78
CA ARG A 46 3.48 -22.98 8.07
C ARG A 46 3.34 -21.47 7.84
N PRO A 47 2.64 -20.77 8.73
CA PRO A 47 2.61 -19.32 8.67
C PRO A 47 3.99 -18.74 8.98
N VAL A 48 4.38 -17.69 8.23
CA VAL A 48 5.50 -16.81 8.55
C VAL A 48 4.96 -15.55 9.24
N THR A 49 5.72 -15.01 10.20
CA THR A 49 5.33 -13.81 10.93
C THR A 49 6.39 -12.74 10.74
N PHE A 50 5.94 -11.53 10.41
CA PHE A 50 6.74 -10.32 10.34
C PHE A 50 6.22 -9.32 11.36
N SER A 51 7.12 -8.57 11.99
CA SER A 51 6.75 -7.53 12.95
C SER A 51 7.54 -6.27 12.69
N ASP A 52 6.87 -5.13 12.64
CA ASP A 52 7.45 -3.80 12.43
C ASP A 52 6.62 -2.73 13.12
N ASP A 53 7.29 -1.79 13.81
CA ASP A 53 6.65 -0.67 14.54
C ASP A 53 5.40 -1.03 15.39
N GLY A 54 5.35 -2.27 15.90
CA GLY A 54 4.25 -2.77 16.74
C GLY A 54 3.10 -3.42 15.97
N GLN A 55 3.10 -3.36 14.64
CA GLN A 55 2.23 -4.14 13.78
C GLN A 55 2.85 -5.52 13.54
N THR A 56 2.04 -6.56 13.58
CA THR A 56 2.47 -7.93 13.28
C THR A 56 1.62 -8.49 12.16
N VAL A 57 2.27 -9.02 11.14
CA VAL A 57 1.61 -9.66 10.00
C VAL A 57 1.99 -11.12 9.95
N ARG A 58 0.96 -11.96 9.89
CA ARG A 58 1.08 -13.40 9.74
C ARG A 58 0.57 -13.80 8.37
N ILE A 59 1.41 -14.47 7.59
CA ILE A 59 1.13 -14.86 6.21
C ILE A 59 1.22 -16.37 6.08
N THR A 60 0.23 -17.00 5.46
CA THR A 60 0.22 -18.42 5.10
C THR A 60 0.19 -18.52 3.58
N ILE A 61 1.27 -19.01 2.98
CA ILE A 61 1.41 -19.14 1.52
C ILE A 61 0.74 -20.46 1.08
N PRO A 62 -0.23 -20.44 0.15
CA PRO A 62 -0.90 -21.65 -0.31
C PRO A 62 -0.05 -22.44 -1.33
N ASP A 63 -0.46 -23.68 -1.59
CA ASP A 63 0.21 -24.59 -2.56
C ASP A 63 0.26 -24.02 -3.99
N ARG A 64 -0.65 -23.11 -4.34
CA ARG A 64 -0.71 -22.46 -5.64
C ARG A 64 -0.52 -20.97 -5.47
N VAL A 65 0.63 -20.50 -5.92
CA VAL A 65 1.02 -19.10 -5.91
C VAL A 65 1.62 -18.73 -7.27
N VAL A 66 1.27 -17.55 -7.77
CA VAL A 66 1.91 -16.92 -8.91
C VAL A 66 3.01 -16.01 -8.37
N ALA A 67 4.23 -16.17 -8.89
CA ALA A 67 5.36 -15.34 -8.48
C ALA A 67 5.78 -14.42 -9.63
N GLY A 68 5.90 -13.12 -9.33
CA GLY A 68 6.47 -12.09 -10.20
C GLY A 68 7.82 -11.64 -9.67
N LEU A 69 8.78 -11.39 -10.57
CA LEU A 69 10.08 -10.82 -10.22
C LEU A 69 10.37 -9.65 -11.16
N GLU A 70 10.51 -8.46 -10.60
CA GLU A 70 10.86 -7.25 -11.34
C GLU A 70 12.20 -6.71 -10.83
N ALA A 71 13.09 -6.34 -11.75
CA ALA A 71 14.35 -5.70 -11.44
C ALA A 71 14.50 -4.43 -12.26
N THR A 72 14.77 -3.31 -11.59
CA THR A 72 15.02 -2.01 -12.23
C THR A 72 16.38 -1.50 -11.82
N SER A 73 17.06 -0.81 -12.73
CA SER A 73 18.33 -0.14 -12.45
C SER A 73 18.33 1.24 -13.08
N ASP A 74 18.69 2.25 -12.30
CA ASP A 74 18.99 3.60 -12.77
C ASP A 74 20.52 3.73 -12.95
N PRO A 75 21.02 3.84 -14.19
CA PRO A 75 22.45 3.90 -14.46
C PRO A 75 23.05 5.30 -14.31
N THR A 76 22.39 6.25 -13.63
CA THR A 76 22.94 7.61 -13.44
C THR A 76 24.34 7.56 -12.79
N PRO A 77 25.34 8.27 -13.35
CA PRO A 77 26.76 8.06 -12.99
C PRO A 77 27.10 8.32 -11.52
N ASP A 78 26.38 9.25 -10.88
CA ASP A 78 26.72 9.69 -9.52
C ASP A 78 26.05 8.84 -8.43
N HIS A 79 24.94 8.15 -8.74
CA HIS A 79 24.17 7.36 -7.78
C HIS A 79 23.42 6.21 -8.48
N PRO A 80 24.12 5.15 -8.93
CA PRO A 80 23.43 4.00 -9.50
C PRO A 80 22.57 3.33 -8.42
N VAL A 81 21.25 3.33 -8.62
CA VAL A 81 20.28 2.65 -7.75
C VAL A 81 19.75 1.44 -8.49
N ALA A 82 19.68 0.30 -7.81
CA ALA A 82 19.07 -0.90 -8.32
C ALA A 82 18.00 -1.37 -7.33
N ASP A 83 16.84 -1.73 -7.86
CA ASP A 83 15.70 -2.22 -7.09
C ASP A 83 15.32 -3.60 -7.62
N LEU A 84 14.93 -4.47 -6.69
CA LEU A 84 14.42 -5.80 -6.97
C LEU A 84 13.12 -5.98 -6.17
N THR A 85 12.04 -6.34 -6.86
CA THR A 85 10.73 -6.58 -6.28
C THR A 85 10.35 -8.03 -6.54
N LEU A 86 9.95 -8.74 -5.47
CA LEU A 86 9.34 -10.06 -5.54
C LEU A 86 7.87 -9.92 -5.15
N GLU A 87 6.99 -10.38 -6.03
CA GLU A 87 5.54 -10.35 -5.85
C GLU A 87 5.02 -11.78 -5.80
N LEU A 88 4.12 -12.06 -4.86
CA LEU A 88 3.46 -13.34 -4.73
C LEU A 88 1.95 -13.09 -4.71
N GLU A 89 1.22 -13.71 -5.64
CA GLU A 89 -0.22 -13.56 -5.80
C GLU A 89 -0.91 -14.92 -5.74
N TRP A 90 -2.01 -15.00 -5.01
CA TRP A 90 -2.83 -16.19 -4.91
C TRP A 90 -4.29 -15.85 -4.63
N ASP A 91 -5.19 -16.77 -4.98
CA ASP A 91 -6.60 -16.69 -4.59
C ASP A 91 -6.75 -17.00 -3.08
N ASP A 92 -7.30 -16.06 -2.31
CA ASP A 92 -7.65 -16.26 -0.89
C ASP A 92 -9.16 -16.05 -0.68
N PRO A 93 -10.01 -17.01 -1.07
CA PRO A 93 -11.47 -16.84 -1.02
C PRO A 93 -12.01 -16.69 0.40
N ASP A 94 -11.26 -17.16 1.41
CA ASP A 94 -11.64 -17.13 2.81
C ASP A 94 -11.01 -15.96 3.59
N GLY A 95 -10.17 -15.14 2.94
CA GLY A 95 -9.43 -14.04 3.58
C GLY A 95 -8.57 -14.48 4.76
N SER A 96 -8.08 -15.72 4.72
CA SER A 96 -7.44 -16.38 5.85
C SER A 96 -5.91 -16.41 5.76
N SER A 97 -5.36 -16.16 4.57
CA SER A 97 -3.93 -16.24 4.29
C SER A 97 -3.14 -15.10 4.90
N VAL A 98 -3.73 -13.92 5.06
CA VAL A 98 -3.06 -12.74 5.65
C VAL A 98 -3.82 -12.27 6.88
N ARG A 99 -3.11 -12.17 8.01
CA ARG A 99 -3.65 -11.63 9.27
C ARG A 99 -2.74 -10.51 9.77
N VAL A 100 -3.29 -9.31 9.81
CA VAL A 100 -2.64 -8.14 10.40
C VAL A 100 -3.19 -7.97 11.81
N THR A 101 -2.30 -7.77 12.78
CA THR A 101 -2.67 -7.40 14.15
C THR A 101 -1.91 -6.14 14.52
N ASP A 102 -2.66 -5.09 14.84
CA ASP A 102 -2.11 -3.85 15.37
C ASP A 102 -1.83 -3.95 16.87
N ARG A 103 -1.05 -2.99 17.35
CA ARG A 103 -0.64 -2.86 18.75
C ARG A 103 -1.83 -2.43 19.61
N ASP A 104 -2.64 -3.40 20.05
CA ASP A 104 -3.58 -3.28 21.17
C ASP A 104 -4.55 -2.08 21.07
N ASP A 105 -5.71 -2.27 20.42
CA ASP A 105 -6.89 -1.42 20.60
C ASP A 105 -7.43 -1.57 22.03
N GLY A 106 -6.68 -1.03 22.99
CA GLY A 106 -7.19 -0.72 24.30
C GLY A 106 -7.82 0.67 24.29
N ASP A 107 -9.09 0.75 23.90
CA ASP A 107 -10.16 1.60 24.51
C ASP A 107 -11.33 1.79 23.52
N THR A 108 -12.31 0.89 23.56
CA THR A 108 -13.65 1.20 23.09
C THR A 108 -14.33 2.09 24.14
N THR A 109 -14.07 3.40 24.07
CA THR A 109 -14.95 4.39 24.68
C THR A 109 -15.74 5.09 23.58
N ASP A 110 -17.06 4.96 23.67
CA ASP A 110 -18.09 5.65 22.87
C ASP A 110 -17.65 7.07 22.48
N ALA A 111 -17.18 7.23 21.25
CA ALA A 111 -17.07 8.53 20.60
C ALA A 111 -18.18 8.61 19.55
N GLU A 112 -19.15 9.48 19.81
CA GLU A 112 -20.16 9.91 18.84
C GLU A 112 -19.50 10.25 17.49
N PRO A 113 -20.14 10.00 16.34
CA PRO A 113 -19.54 10.24 15.03
C PRO A 113 -19.31 11.75 14.86
N THR A 114 -18.09 12.21 15.11
CA THR A 114 -17.70 13.57 14.77
C THR A 114 -17.52 13.64 13.26
N ASN A 115 -18.22 14.59 12.65
CA ASN A 115 -18.29 14.81 11.22
C ASN A 115 -16.98 15.39 10.63
N ASP A 116 -15.82 14.84 11.03
CA ASP A 116 -14.48 15.30 10.65
C ASP A 116 -13.90 14.53 9.45
N THR A 117 -14.53 13.42 9.04
CA THR A 117 -14.16 12.69 7.81
C THR A 117 -14.38 13.53 6.54
N GLU A 118 -15.26 14.54 6.57
CA GLU A 118 -15.62 15.37 5.41
C GLU A 118 -14.55 16.41 5.00
N ARG A 119 -13.50 16.63 5.80
CA ARG A 119 -12.46 17.65 5.52
C ARG A 119 -11.07 17.10 5.25
N THR A 120 -10.98 15.84 4.83
CA THR A 120 -9.69 15.20 4.54
C THR A 120 -9.29 15.36 3.08
N SER A 121 -8.01 15.69 2.84
CA SER A 121 -7.43 15.72 1.49
C SER A 121 -6.93 14.31 1.14
N ARG A 122 -6.98 13.92 -0.13
CA ARG A 122 -6.65 12.55 -0.57
C ARG A 122 -5.72 12.54 -1.76
N PHE A 123 -4.88 11.52 -1.84
CA PHE A 123 -4.16 11.20 -3.07
C PHE A 123 -5.05 10.34 -3.96
N GLU A 124 -5.11 10.68 -5.24
CA GLU A 124 -5.77 9.89 -6.28
C GLU A 124 -4.72 9.37 -7.24
N VAL A 125 -4.75 8.07 -7.51
CA VAL A 125 -3.90 7.42 -8.52
C VAL A 125 -4.79 7.04 -9.70
N TYR A 126 -4.39 7.41 -10.91
CA TYR A 126 -5.18 7.25 -12.12
C TYR A 126 -4.29 7.00 -13.34
N GLU A 127 -4.84 6.31 -14.34
CA GLU A 127 -4.21 6.17 -15.65
C GLU A 127 -4.62 7.35 -16.54
N ASP A 128 -3.66 7.92 -17.26
CA ASP A 128 -3.88 9.04 -18.15
C ASP A 128 -4.27 8.59 -19.58
N ALA A 129 -4.47 9.55 -20.48
CA ALA A 129 -4.82 9.25 -21.87
C ALA A 129 -3.67 8.60 -22.68
N ALA A 130 -2.43 8.63 -22.19
CA ALA A 130 -1.27 8.00 -22.80
C ALA A 130 -1.00 6.58 -22.27
N GLY A 131 -1.80 6.10 -21.31
CA GLY A 131 -1.60 4.80 -20.65
C GLY A 131 -0.55 4.84 -19.54
N GLU A 132 -0.16 6.03 -19.10
CA GLU A 132 0.78 6.24 -18.00
C GLU A 132 0.01 6.46 -16.69
N TRP A 133 0.52 5.87 -15.61
CA TRP A 133 -0.04 6.04 -14.29
C TRP A 133 0.46 7.33 -13.66
N ARG A 134 -0.44 8.10 -13.05
CA ARG A 134 -0.11 9.34 -12.34
C ARG A 134 -0.81 9.40 -11.00
N TRP A 135 -0.31 10.28 -10.15
CA TRP A 135 -0.98 10.61 -8.90
C TRP A 135 -1.25 12.12 -8.81
N ARG A 136 -2.28 12.49 -8.05
CA ARG A 136 -2.57 13.88 -7.68
C ARG A 136 -3.07 13.99 -6.26
N LEU A 137 -2.74 15.06 -5.56
CA LEU A 137 -3.29 15.40 -4.26
C LEU A 137 -4.50 16.33 -4.44
N VAL A 138 -5.67 15.84 -4.07
CA VAL A 138 -6.93 16.57 -4.11
C VAL A 138 -7.26 17.04 -2.71
N HIS A 139 -7.32 18.35 -2.54
CA HIS A 139 -7.77 18.97 -1.32
C HIS A 139 -9.26 18.67 -1.08
N TRP A 140 -9.72 18.70 0.17
CA TRP A 140 -11.10 18.36 0.52
C TRP A 140 -12.16 19.22 -0.21
N ASN A 141 -11.79 20.44 -0.66
CA ASN A 141 -12.64 21.30 -1.47
C ASN A 141 -12.67 20.96 -2.97
N GLY A 142 -12.02 19.87 -3.39
CA GLY A 142 -11.96 19.40 -4.77
C GLY A 142 -10.81 19.97 -5.61
N ASN A 143 -10.02 20.91 -5.09
CA ASN A 143 -8.90 21.48 -5.84
C ASN A 143 -7.69 20.56 -5.82
N ILE A 144 -7.03 20.41 -6.98
CA ILE A 144 -5.73 19.74 -7.07
C ILE A 144 -4.66 20.71 -6.55
N ILE A 145 -3.87 20.27 -5.57
CA ILE A 145 -2.82 21.08 -4.94
C ILE A 145 -1.41 20.54 -5.17
N ALA A 146 -1.28 19.29 -5.64
CA ALA A 146 -0.03 18.71 -6.12
C ALA A 146 -0.33 17.58 -7.13
N ASP A 147 0.64 17.27 -7.98
CA ASP A 147 0.61 16.17 -8.94
C ASP A 147 2.00 15.52 -9.07
N SER A 148 2.05 14.37 -9.74
CA SER A 148 3.28 13.58 -9.89
C SER A 148 4.38 14.25 -10.71
N GLY A 149 4.07 15.24 -11.57
CA GLY A 149 5.01 15.85 -12.51
C GLY A 149 5.51 14.92 -13.63
N GLU A 150 5.43 13.60 -13.44
CA GLU A 150 5.83 12.55 -14.37
C GLU A 150 4.76 11.44 -14.51
N GLY A 151 4.89 10.62 -15.55
CA GLY A 151 4.11 9.40 -15.76
C GLY A 151 4.88 8.16 -15.32
N TYR A 152 4.19 7.22 -14.67
CA TYR A 152 4.74 5.95 -14.21
C TYR A 152 4.25 4.80 -15.09
N ALA A 153 5.10 3.79 -15.27
CA ALA A 153 4.77 2.61 -16.06
C ALA A 153 3.69 1.70 -15.43
N SER A 154 3.45 1.83 -14.12
CA SER A 154 2.48 1.00 -13.39
C SER A 154 1.79 1.77 -12.27
N ARG A 155 0.58 1.32 -11.92
CA ARG A 155 -0.21 1.84 -10.81
C ARG A 155 0.57 1.78 -9.50
N PHE A 156 1.25 0.67 -9.25
CA PHE A 156 2.04 0.46 -8.05
C PHE A 156 3.15 1.51 -7.90
N ASN A 157 3.87 1.83 -8.99
CA ASN A 157 4.91 2.85 -8.98
C ASN A 157 4.35 4.24 -8.67
N ALA A 158 3.18 4.58 -9.24
CA ALA A 158 2.49 5.82 -8.93
C ALA A 158 2.01 5.89 -7.46
N GLU A 159 1.48 4.78 -6.92
CA GLU A 159 1.10 4.70 -5.50
C GLU A 159 2.30 4.81 -4.57
N ARG A 160 3.42 4.15 -4.89
CA ARG A 160 4.67 4.24 -4.12
C ARG A 160 5.21 5.67 -4.11
N ALA A 161 5.19 6.36 -5.25
CA ALA A 161 5.60 7.76 -5.33
C ALA A 161 4.71 8.66 -4.48
N ALA A 162 3.39 8.49 -4.55
CA ALA A 162 2.43 9.20 -3.70
C ALA A 162 2.71 8.98 -2.21
N ARG A 163 2.91 7.73 -1.77
CA ARG A 163 3.28 7.40 -0.37
C ARG A 163 4.61 8.05 0.02
N GLY A 164 5.59 8.10 -0.89
CA GLY A 164 6.86 8.79 -0.70
C GLY A 164 6.68 10.28 -0.39
N VAL A 165 5.79 10.97 -1.12
CA VAL A 165 5.44 12.37 -0.85
C VAL A 165 4.77 12.52 0.50
N MET A 166 3.81 11.65 0.84
CA MET A 166 3.14 11.68 2.16
C MET A 166 4.15 11.57 3.31
N ARG A 167 5.18 10.72 3.16
CA ARG A 167 6.20 10.52 4.19
C ARG A 167 7.17 11.69 4.32
N ASN A 168 7.59 12.26 3.20
CA ASN A 168 8.65 13.27 3.19
C ASN A 168 8.12 14.70 3.35
N ALA A 169 6.91 14.99 2.88
CA ALA A 169 6.35 16.34 2.91
C ALA A 169 6.25 16.96 4.31
N PRO A 170 5.88 16.23 5.39
CA PRO A 170 5.79 16.80 6.73
C PRO A 170 7.12 17.33 7.29
N THR A 171 8.25 16.76 6.86
CA THR A 171 9.60 17.11 7.34
C THR A 171 10.43 17.88 6.31
N ALA A 172 9.91 18.04 5.08
CA ALA A 172 10.58 18.76 4.01
C ALA A 172 10.73 20.26 4.34
N THR A 173 11.82 20.85 3.86
CA THR A 173 12.10 22.29 4.01
C THR A 173 12.07 23.00 2.66
N ILE A 174 11.64 24.27 2.65
CA ILE A 174 11.55 25.06 1.42
C ILE A 174 12.92 25.66 1.11
N HIS A 175 13.46 25.36 -0.08
CA HIS A 175 14.66 26.00 -0.60
C HIS A 175 14.30 26.92 -1.78
N ARG A 176 14.83 28.15 -1.80
CA ARG A 176 14.61 29.13 -2.88
C ARG A 176 15.89 29.28 -3.69
N HIS A 177 15.74 29.35 -5.01
CA HIS A 177 16.81 29.73 -5.93
C HIS A 177 16.51 31.12 -6.49
N ASP A 178 17.51 31.99 -6.49
CA ASP A 178 17.47 33.36 -7.01
C ASP A 178 17.75 33.41 -8.52
#